data_AF-A0A2N6Q631-F1
#
_entry.id   AF-A0A2N6Q631-F1
#
_cell.length_a   1.000
_cell.length_b   1.000
_cell.length_c   1.000
_cell.angle_alpha   90.00
_cell.angle_beta   90.00
_cell.angle_gamma   90.00
#
_symmetry.space_group_name_H-M   'P 1'
#
loop_
_entity.id
_entity.type
_entity.pdbx_description
1 polymer ?
#
loop_
_entity_poly.entity_id
_entity_poly.type
_entity_poly.pdbx_seq_one_letter_code
_entity_poly.pdbx_strand_id
1 'polypeptide(L)'
;MQKRMYLAVLLLFSLFAPRAQAQHAERAEQIRLFYDRYMVYFEEWNNNKLFDLQSKFLTPEMQKKRVRLANATDSDPILRAQDVSEYGRQSLTCQHLEGDWYEVAYRWDAQDTTAIHIPVRVEEDEKGQVRINYITPEWGGSRYGDYLFDIPAPKVADRKDARTFVETFFKAYTYPYVKMSHTLEQDLEQLRKRYCTSSFLTGKYAAIKQEYMKDYEDIDPLVDCADFDAFWYPSIKIDSIDSHTFRFGYDTCVKGWHQNIKVVVTRENGRFLISDIEAE
;
A
#
# COMPACT_ATOMS: atom_id res chain seq x y z
N MET A 1 48.74 -36.82 7.41
CA MET A 1 47.76 -37.25 6.39
C MET A 1 46.37 -36.89 6.90
N GLN A 2 45.88 -35.71 6.51
CA GLN A 2 44.68 -35.04 7.01
C GLN A 2 43.62 -35.11 5.91
N LYS A 3 42.61 -35.97 6.02
CA LYS A 3 41.52 -36.07 5.02
C LYS A 3 40.32 -36.89 5.49
N ARG A 4 39.69 -36.53 6.63
CA ARG A 4 38.36 -37.06 6.99
C ARG A 4 37.59 -36.06 7.85
N MET A 5 37.14 -34.95 7.26
CA MET A 5 36.20 -34.06 7.95
C MET A 5 35.40 -33.14 7.01
N TYR A 6 34.85 -33.64 5.90
CA TYR A 6 33.94 -32.84 5.04
C TYR A 6 32.88 -33.68 4.33
N LEU A 7 32.25 -34.65 5.01
CA LEU A 7 31.17 -35.45 4.39
C LEU A 7 29.95 -35.65 5.29
N ALA A 8 29.70 -34.74 6.24
CA ALA A 8 28.53 -34.80 7.13
C ALA A 8 27.69 -33.51 7.14
N VAL A 9 28.01 -32.52 6.30
CA VAL A 9 27.29 -31.22 6.26
C VAL A 9 26.38 -31.06 5.02
N LEU A 10 26.47 -31.96 4.02
CA LEU A 10 25.72 -31.84 2.76
C LEU A 10 24.43 -32.69 2.68
N LEU A 11 24.11 -33.51 3.69
CA LEU A 11 22.95 -34.41 3.69
C LEU A 11 21.76 -33.94 4.56
N LEU A 12 21.89 -32.80 5.24
CA LEU A 12 20.81 -32.20 6.04
C LEU A 12 19.99 -31.14 5.28
N PHE A 13 20.46 -30.69 4.12
CA PHE A 13 19.73 -29.72 3.28
C PHE A 13 18.63 -30.35 2.40
N SER A 14 18.63 -31.68 2.20
CA SER A 14 17.73 -32.36 1.26
C SER A 14 16.38 -32.80 1.84
N LEU A 15 16.20 -32.79 3.18
CA LEU A 15 14.94 -33.17 3.82
C LEU A 15 13.99 -31.99 4.12
N PHE A 16 14.51 -30.75 4.09
CA PHE A 16 13.72 -29.53 4.35
C PHE A 16 13.10 -28.92 3.10
N ALA A 17 13.80 -29.00 1.95
CA ALA A 17 13.32 -28.48 0.67
C ALA A 17 11.93 -29.01 0.25
N PRO A 18 11.61 -30.33 0.34
CA PRO A 18 10.29 -30.81 -0.09
C PRO A 18 9.14 -30.38 0.84
N ARG A 19 9.41 -30.11 2.14
CA ARG A 19 8.39 -29.64 3.08
C ARG A 19 8.05 -28.16 2.86
N ALA A 20 9.08 -27.31 2.72
CA ALA A 20 8.87 -25.89 2.42
C ALA A 20 8.15 -25.72 1.09
N GLN A 21 8.58 -26.45 0.05
CA GLN A 21 7.92 -26.41 -1.27
C GLN A 21 6.47 -26.88 -1.22
N ALA A 22 6.14 -27.93 -0.47
CA ALA A 22 4.77 -28.39 -0.29
C ALA A 22 3.91 -27.34 0.45
N GLN A 23 4.46 -26.69 1.48
CA GLN A 23 3.77 -25.62 2.20
C GLN A 23 3.51 -24.40 1.30
N HIS A 24 4.49 -23.99 0.50
CA HIS A 24 4.32 -22.91 -0.47
C HIS A 24 3.25 -23.25 -1.52
N ALA A 25 3.21 -24.48 -2.02
CA ALA A 25 2.18 -24.93 -2.95
C ALA A 25 0.77 -24.93 -2.33
N GLU A 26 0.65 -25.38 -1.07
CA GLU A 26 -0.62 -25.33 -0.33
C GLU A 26 -1.10 -23.88 -0.14
N ARG A 27 -0.20 -22.98 0.28
CA ARG A 27 -0.52 -21.55 0.45
C ARG A 27 -0.93 -20.90 -0.88
N ALA A 28 -0.21 -21.19 -1.96
CA ALA A 28 -0.56 -20.71 -3.30
C ALA A 28 -1.96 -21.18 -3.72
N GLU A 29 -2.31 -22.44 -3.46
CA GLU A 29 -3.65 -22.95 -3.76
C GLU A 29 -4.74 -22.29 -2.90
N GLN A 30 -4.48 -22.02 -1.62
CA GLN A 30 -5.41 -21.28 -0.77
C GLN A 30 -5.67 -19.86 -1.30
N ILE A 31 -4.62 -19.16 -1.74
CA ILE A 31 -4.73 -17.83 -2.36
C ILE A 31 -5.51 -17.92 -3.68
N ARG A 32 -5.19 -18.90 -4.54
CA ARG A 32 -5.92 -19.13 -5.79
C ARG A 32 -7.41 -19.38 -5.56
N LEU A 33 -7.76 -20.21 -4.58
CA LEU A 33 -9.16 -20.49 -4.20
C LEU A 33 -9.87 -19.27 -3.62
N PHE A 34 -9.16 -18.40 -2.91
CA PHE A 34 -9.69 -17.09 -2.50
C PHE A 34 -10.07 -16.26 -3.72
N TYR A 35 -9.16 -16.11 -4.69
CA TYR A 35 -9.41 -15.34 -5.90
C TYR A 35 -10.53 -15.92 -6.77
N ASP A 36 -10.58 -17.25 -6.95
CA ASP A 36 -11.66 -17.92 -7.70
C ASP A 36 -13.04 -17.62 -7.07
N ARG A 37 -13.16 -17.78 -5.75
CA ARG A 37 -14.41 -17.46 -5.03
C ARG A 37 -14.72 -15.97 -5.06
N TYR A 38 -13.69 -15.12 -4.97
CA TYR A 38 -13.85 -13.67 -5.05
C TYR A 38 -14.46 -13.29 -6.39
N MET A 39 -13.91 -13.79 -7.50
CA MET A 39 -14.43 -13.53 -8.85
C MET A 39 -15.88 -13.98 -9.01
N VAL A 40 -16.24 -15.17 -8.50
CA VAL A 40 -17.64 -15.65 -8.52
C VAL A 40 -18.57 -14.71 -7.75
N TYR A 41 -18.21 -14.35 -6.51
CA TYR A 41 -19.09 -13.50 -5.70
C TYR A 41 -19.14 -12.06 -6.21
N PHE A 42 -18.09 -11.61 -6.90
CA PHE A 42 -18.06 -10.32 -7.59
C PHE A 42 -19.02 -10.32 -8.79
N GLU A 43 -18.97 -11.35 -9.63
CA GLU A 43 -19.91 -11.54 -10.76
C GLU A 43 -21.37 -11.61 -10.30
N GLU A 44 -21.63 -12.30 -9.19
CA GLU A 44 -22.96 -12.43 -8.58
C GLU A 44 -23.45 -11.15 -7.88
N TRP A 45 -22.63 -10.10 -7.80
CA TRP A 45 -22.89 -8.88 -7.00
C TRP A 45 -23.24 -9.20 -5.54
N ASN A 46 -22.62 -10.25 -4.98
CA ASN A 46 -22.97 -10.80 -3.67
C ASN A 46 -22.12 -10.18 -2.55
N ASN A 47 -22.42 -8.92 -2.23
CA ASN A 47 -21.66 -8.11 -1.26
C ASN A 47 -21.47 -8.77 0.11
N ASN A 48 -22.46 -9.53 0.60
CA ASN A 48 -22.36 -10.23 1.88
C ASN A 48 -21.30 -11.33 1.84
N LYS A 49 -21.30 -12.15 0.78
CA LYS A 49 -20.28 -13.21 0.62
C LYS A 49 -18.90 -12.63 0.34
N LEU A 50 -18.81 -11.52 -0.41
CA LEU A 50 -17.55 -10.81 -0.62
C LEU A 50 -16.96 -10.31 0.69
N PHE A 51 -17.78 -9.67 1.53
CA PHE A 51 -17.35 -9.20 2.85
C PHE A 51 -16.89 -10.35 3.76
N ASP A 52 -17.65 -11.44 3.81
CA ASP A 52 -17.29 -12.64 4.57
C ASP A 52 -15.99 -13.28 4.07
N LEU A 53 -15.75 -13.27 2.76
CA LEU A 53 -14.54 -13.81 2.16
C LEU A 53 -13.33 -12.91 2.45
N GLN A 54 -13.48 -11.60 2.23
CA GLN A 54 -12.44 -10.60 2.52
C GLN A 54 -12.05 -10.61 4.00
N SER A 55 -13.02 -10.69 4.92
CA SER A 55 -12.74 -10.70 6.38
C SER A 55 -11.95 -11.93 6.85
N LYS A 56 -12.08 -13.05 6.13
CA LYS A 56 -11.34 -14.30 6.40
C LYS A 56 -9.92 -14.28 5.82
N PHE A 57 -9.75 -13.73 4.62
CA PHE A 57 -8.50 -13.85 3.86
C PHE A 57 -7.64 -12.59 3.87
N LEU A 58 -8.17 -11.41 4.19
CA LEU A 58 -7.40 -10.17 4.29
C LEU A 58 -7.17 -9.79 5.74
N THR A 59 -6.00 -9.23 6.04
CA THR A 59 -5.79 -8.56 7.34
C THR A 59 -6.71 -7.34 7.47
N PRO A 60 -7.06 -6.89 8.69
CA PRO A 60 -7.84 -5.67 8.89
C PRO A 60 -7.22 -4.44 8.20
N GLU A 61 -5.90 -4.34 8.20
CA GLU A 61 -5.13 -3.26 7.58
C GLU A 61 -5.26 -3.31 6.06
N MET A 62 -5.16 -4.51 5.46
CA MET A 62 -5.32 -4.69 4.02
C MET A 62 -6.77 -4.40 3.57
N GLN A 63 -7.77 -4.76 4.38
CA GLN A 63 -9.17 -4.39 4.10
C GLN A 63 -9.36 -2.87 4.06
N LYS A 64 -8.77 -2.13 5.01
CA LYS A 64 -8.80 -0.67 5.01
C LYS A 64 -8.05 -0.10 3.80
N LYS A 65 -6.87 -0.64 3.46
CA LYS A 65 -6.10 -0.20 2.29
C LYS A 65 -6.86 -0.46 0.99
N ARG A 66 -7.54 -1.60 0.86
CA ARG A 66 -8.37 -1.94 -0.31
C ARG A 66 -9.39 -0.84 -0.62
N VAL A 67 -10.08 -0.32 0.39
CA VAL A 67 -11.05 0.77 0.21
C VAL A 67 -10.36 2.03 -0.32
N ARG A 68 -9.20 2.40 0.25
CA ARG A 68 -8.43 3.57 -0.20
C ARG A 68 -7.87 3.41 -1.61
N LEU A 69 -7.40 2.21 -1.97
CA LEU A 69 -6.94 1.90 -3.32
C LEU A 69 -8.07 1.96 -4.33
N ALA A 70 -9.25 1.43 -4.02
CA ALA A 70 -10.41 1.50 -4.90
C ALA A 70 -10.80 2.96 -5.19
N ASN A 71 -10.76 3.83 -4.18
CA ASN A 71 -10.97 5.27 -4.34
C ASN A 71 -9.86 5.97 -5.15
N ALA A 72 -8.67 5.38 -5.25
CA ALA A 72 -7.54 5.95 -5.99
C ALA A 72 -7.48 5.48 -7.45
N THR A 73 -8.08 4.34 -7.79
CA THR A 73 -7.95 3.71 -9.12
C THR A 73 -9.25 3.57 -9.91
N ASP A 74 -10.41 3.77 -9.27
CA ASP A 74 -11.73 3.44 -9.85
C ASP A 74 -11.80 1.98 -10.36
N SER A 75 -11.07 1.08 -9.70
CA SER A 75 -10.99 -0.35 -10.02
C SER A 75 -10.96 -1.19 -8.74
N ASP A 76 -11.32 -2.48 -8.84
CA ASP A 76 -11.13 -3.39 -7.71
C ASP A 76 -9.63 -3.70 -7.58
N PRO A 77 -8.97 -3.34 -6.47
CA PRO A 77 -7.52 -3.49 -6.33
C PRO A 77 -7.08 -4.95 -6.08
N ILE A 78 -8.01 -5.85 -5.71
CA ILE A 78 -7.71 -7.29 -5.62
C ILE A 78 -7.58 -7.85 -7.03
N LEU A 79 -8.46 -7.46 -7.95
CA LEU A 79 -8.51 -7.94 -9.33
C LEU A 79 -7.64 -7.12 -10.29
N ARG A 80 -7.38 -5.84 -9.99
CA ARG A 80 -6.89 -4.83 -10.94
C ARG A 80 -7.79 -4.71 -12.19
N ALA A 81 -9.09 -4.79 -11.97
CA ALA A 81 -10.10 -4.71 -13.02
C ALA A 81 -11.41 -4.12 -12.46
N GLN A 82 -12.28 -3.64 -13.33
CA GLN A 82 -13.62 -3.15 -12.97
C GLN A 82 -14.67 -4.29 -12.93
N ASP A 83 -14.40 -5.36 -13.66
CA ASP A 83 -15.31 -6.50 -13.80
C ASP A 83 -14.50 -7.81 -13.83
N VAL A 84 -15.17 -8.94 -13.91
CA VAL A 84 -14.58 -10.27 -14.06
C VAL A 84 -14.90 -10.87 -15.42
N SER A 85 -14.11 -11.85 -15.84
CA SER A 85 -14.41 -12.65 -17.03
C SER A 85 -14.38 -14.14 -16.72
N GLU A 86 -15.24 -14.91 -17.40
CA GLU A 86 -15.28 -16.37 -17.25
C GLU A 86 -13.90 -16.98 -17.54
N TYR A 87 -13.25 -16.51 -18.61
CA TYR A 87 -11.91 -16.97 -18.97
C TYR A 87 -10.84 -16.55 -17.97
N GLY A 88 -10.97 -15.36 -17.37
CA GLY A 88 -10.12 -14.91 -16.26
C GLY A 88 -10.13 -15.90 -15.12
N ARG A 89 -11.31 -16.36 -14.73
CA ARG A 89 -11.43 -17.38 -13.69
C ARG A 89 -10.83 -18.74 -14.11
N GLN A 90 -11.04 -19.17 -15.36
CA GLN A 90 -10.48 -20.43 -15.87
C GLN A 90 -8.95 -20.41 -15.99
N SER A 91 -8.36 -19.26 -16.27
CA SER A 91 -6.91 -19.07 -16.44
C SER A 91 -6.20 -18.69 -15.14
N LEU A 92 -6.92 -18.60 -14.02
CA LEU A 92 -6.41 -18.19 -12.73
C LEU A 92 -5.35 -19.16 -12.21
N THR A 93 -4.15 -18.63 -11.95
CA THR A 93 -3.03 -19.34 -11.35
C THR A 93 -2.52 -18.58 -10.13
N CYS A 94 -1.87 -19.31 -9.22
CA CYS A 94 -1.09 -18.69 -8.17
C CYS A 94 0.21 -19.46 -7.99
N GLN A 95 1.32 -18.75 -7.87
CA GLN A 95 2.64 -19.32 -7.64
C GLN A 95 3.38 -18.58 -6.52
N HIS A 96 4.23 -19.31 -5.80
CA HIS A 96 5.13 -18.69 -4.83
C HIS A 96 6.23 -17.93 -5.57
N LEU A 97 6.58 -16.75 -5.04
CA LEU A 97 7.67 -15.92 -5.53
C LEU A 97 8.90 -16.09 -4.62
N GLU A 98 8.93 -15.33 -3.53
CA GLU A 98 10.02 -15.32 -2.56
C GLU A 98 9.47 -14.97 -1.18
N GLY A 99 10.03 -15.58 -0.12
CA GLY A 99 9.60 -15.31 1.25
C GLY A 99 8.09 -15.53 1.41
N ASP A 100 7.38 -14.50 1.84
CA ASP A 100 5.92 -14.52 1.99
C ASP A 100 5.16 -13.93 0.79
N TRP A 101 5.82 -13.78 -0.36
CA TRP A 101 5.21 -13.26 -1.59
C TRP A 101 4.77 -14.38 -2.53
N TYR A 102 3.61 -14.15 -3.13
CA TYR A 102 2.99 -14.99 -4.14
C TYR A 102 2.53 -14.11 -5.30
N GLU A 103 2.41 -14.67 -6.49
CA GLU A 103 1.83 -14.00 -7.63
C GLU A 103 0.54 -14.69 -8.01
N VAL A 104 -0.54 -13.91 -8.10
CA VAL A 104 -1.78 -14.33 -8.74
C VAL A 104 -1.76 -13.83 -10.17
N ALA A 105 -2.06 -14.70 -11.13
CA ALA A 105 -2.11 -14.32 -12.52
C ALA A 105 -3.33 -14.89 -13.25
N TYR A 106 -3.92 -14.10 -14.13
CA TYR A 106 -5.02 -14.52 -15.00
C TYR A 106 -5.03 -13.71 -16.30
N ARG A 107 -5.73 -14.20 -17.33
CA ARG A 107 -5.93 -13.50 -18.61
C ARG A 107 -7.39 -13.12 -18.79
N TRP A 108 -7.66 -11.95 -19.36
CA TRP A 108 -9.04 -11.52 -19.56
C TRP A 108 -9.75 -12.40 -20.60
N ASP A 109 -9.08 -12.70 -21.71
CA ASP A 109 -9.56 -13.53 -22.80
C ASP A 109 -8.53 -14.61 -23.22
N ALA A 110 -9.00 -15.68 -23.88
CA ALA A 110 -8.15 -16.74 -24.41
C ALA A 110 -7.18 -16.27 -25.50
N GLN A 111 -7.51 -15.20 -26.22
CA GLN A 111 -6.66 -14.58 -27.22
C GLN A 111 -5.63 -13.61 -26.62
N ASP A 112 -5.77 -13.24 -25.36
CA ASP A 112 -4.81 -12.33 -24.73
C ASP A 112 -3.45 -12.99 -24.59
N THR A 113 -2.45 -12.29 -25.10
CA THR A 113 -1.04 -12.71 -25.00
C THR A 113 -0.39 -12.24 -23.71
N THR A 114 -1.03 -11.31 -22.99
CA THR A 114 -0.53 -10.74 -21.73
C THR A 114 -1.49 -11.10 -20.60
N ALA A 115 -0.95 -11.65 -19.51
CA ALA A 115 -1.70 -11.88 -18.29
C ALA A 115 -1.64 -10.65 -17.37
N ILE A 116 -2.66 -10.50 -16.53
CA ILE A 116 -2.64 -9.62 -15.36
C ILE A 116 -1.85 -10.36 -14.28
N HIS A 117 -0.81 -9.72 -13.73
CA HIS A 117 0.04 -10.28 -12.68
C HIS A 117 -0.09 -9.45 -11.41
N ILE A 118 -0.50 -10.06 -10.30
CA ILE A 118 -0.81 -9.40 -9.03
C ILE A 118 0.03 -10.02 -7.92
N PRO A 119 1.17 -9.42 -7.58
CA PRO A 119 1.94 -9.87 -6.43
C PRO A 119 1.21 -9.54 -5.12
N VAL A 120 1.09 -10.54 -4.26
CA VAL A 120 0.47 -10.46 -2.94
C VAL A 120 1.46 -10.96 -1.88
N ARG A 121 1.45 -10.30 -0.73
CA ARG A 121 2.19 -10.71 0.46
C ARG A 121 1.22 -11.30 1.46
N VAL A 122 1.64 -12.37 2.13
CA VAL A 122 0.84 -13.02 3.16
C VAL A 122 1.51 -12.99 4.52
N GLU A 123 0.74 -13.30 5.55
CA GLU A 123 1.19 -13.65 6.89
C GLU A 123 0.30 -14.76 7.43
N GLU A 124 0.73 -15.40 8.51
CA GLU A 124 -0.12 -16.29 9.30
C GLU A 124 -0.66 -15.54 10.51
N ASP A 125 -1.96 -15.66 10.75
CA ASP A 125 -2.55 -15.16 12.00
C ASP A 125 -2.23 -16.08 13.19
N GLU A 126 -2.67 -15.68 14.38
CA GLU A 126 -2.46 -16.44 15.64
C GLU A 126 -3.01 -17.87 15.60
N LYS A 127 -3.90 -18.19 14.65
CA LYS A 127 -4.50 -19.52 14.46
C LYS A 127 -3.82 -20.31 13.34
N GLY A 128 -2.76 -19.78 12.75
CA GLY A 128 -2.06 -20.37 11.60
C GLY A 128 -2.82 -20.21 10.28
N GLN A 129 -3.84 -19.36 10.23
CA GLN A 129 -4.57 -19.08 8.98
C GLN A 129 -3.77 -18.08 8.15
N VAL A 130 -3.51 -18.43 6.89
CA VAL A 130 -2.88 -17.53 5.91
C VAL A 130 -3.81 -16.37 5.60
N ARG A 131 -3.30 -15.16 5.71
CA ARG A 131 -3.98 -13.91 5.37
C ARG A 131 -3.11 -13.07 4.43
N ILE A 132 -3.72 -12.46 3.44
CA ILE A 132 -3.10 -11.46 2.58
C ILE A 132 -2.99 -10.17 3.37
N ASN A 133 -1.75 -9.72 3.60
CA ASN A 133 -1.46 -8.49 4.35
C ASN A 133 -1.04 -7.34 3.44
N TYR A 134 -0.75 -7.60 2.16
CA TYR A 134 -0.51 -6.56 1.16
C TYR A 134 -0.83 -7.09 -0.24
N ILE A 135 -1.48 -6.27 -1.05
CA ILE A 135 -1.65 -6.50 -2.48
C ILE A 135 -0.93 -5.37 -3.19
N THR A 136 -0.04 -5.71 -4.10
CA THR A 136 0.66 -4.73 -4.94
C THR A 136 -0.39 -3.99 -5.78
N PRO A 137 -0.51 -2.67 -5.68
CA PRO A 137 -1.43 -1.90 -6.52
C PRO A 137 -1.05 -1.97 -8.01
N GLU A 138 -1.96 -1.55 -8.89
CA GLU A 138 -1.77 -1.62 -10.35
C GLU A 138 -0.49 -0.92 -10.84
N TRP A 139 -0.13 0.23 -10.27
CA TRP A 139 1.07 0.99 -10.62
C TRP A 139 2.38 0.30 -10.20
N GLY A 140 2.32 -0.65 -9.25
CA GLY A 140 3.45 -1.48 -8.88
C GLY A 140 3.75 -2.57 -9.92
N GLY A 141 2.80 -2.87 -10.82
CA GLY A 141 2.94 -3.91 -11.83
C GLY A 141 3.24 -5.28 -11.19
N SER A 142 4.28 -5.95 -11.67
CA SER A 142 4.79 -7.20 -11.12
C SER A 142 5.89 -7.03 -10.07
N ARG A 143 6.15 -5.81 -9.58
CA ARG A 143 7.16 -5.57 -8.55
C ARG A 143 6.64 -6.06 -7.20
N TYR A 144 7.53 -6.65 -6.41
CA TYR A 144 7.24 -7.15 -5.06
C TYR A 144 8.52 -7.14 -4.22
N GLY A 145 8.38 -7.36 -2.91
CA GLY A 145 9.48 -7.60 -1.99
C GLY A 145 9.40 -6.78 -0.71
N ASP A 146 10.00 -7.29 0.36
CA ASP A 146 9.93 -6.67 1.69
C ASP A 146 10.69 -5.34 1.78
N TYR A 147 11.58 -5.05 0.82
CA TYR A 147 12.25 -3.75 0.70
C TYR A 147 11.26 -2.58 0.54
N LEU A 148 10.05 -2.83 0.06
CA LEU A 148 8.99 -1.82 -0.03
C LEU A 148 8.63 -1.23 1.33
N PHE A 149 8.81 -2.02 2.40
CA PHE A 149 8.50 -1.63 3.77
C PHE A 149 9.75 -1.31 4.60
N ASP A 150 10.94 -1.45 4.03
CA ASP A 150 12.22 -1.16 4.67
C ASP A 150 12.54 0.34 4.59
N ILE A 151 11.69 1.12 5.26
CA ILE A 151 11.87 2.56 5.39
C ILE A 151 12.15 2.91 6.86
N PRO A 152 13.14 3.78 7.14
CA PRO A 152 13.47 4.14 8.51
C PRO A 152 12.34 4.95 9.14
N ALA A 153 12.04 4.67 10.41
CA ALA A 153 11.08 5.47 11.18
C ALA A 153 11.51 6.95 11.19
N PRO A 154 10.72 7.85 10.58
CA PRO A 154 11.11 9.24 10.41
C PRO A 154 10.93 10.02 11.71
N LYS A 155 11.76 11.06 11.88
CA LYS A 155 11.64 12.03 12.96
C LYS A 155 11.45 13.42 12.36
N VAL A 156 10.38 14.09 12.79
CA VAL A 156 10.10 15.46 12.33
C VAL A 156 11.07 16.44 13.00
N ALA A 157 11.75 17.24 12.18
CA ALA A 157 12.70 18.26 12.61
C ALA A 157 12.08 19.66 12.48
N ASP A 158 11.19 20.00 13.42
CA ASP A 158 10.39 21.23 13.43
C ASP A 158 11.13 22.49 13.90
N ARG A 159 12.35 22.38 14.44
CA ARG A 159 13.11 23.52 15.01
C ARG A 159 14.32 23.96 14.20
N LYS A 160 14.66 23.25 13.12
CA LYS A 160 15.89 23.48 12.36
C LYS A 160 15.72 24.59 11.31
N ASP A 161 15.01 24.29 10.24
CA ASP A 161 14.68 25.19 9.13
C ASP A 161 13.40 24.69 8.44
N ALA A 162 12.75 25.59 7.69
CA ALA A 162 11.45 25.33 7.09
C ALA A 162 11.46 24.16 6.09
N ARG A 163 12.50 24.07 5.24
CA ARG A 163 12.63 23.02 4.23
C ARG A 163 12.80 21.64 4.89
N THR A 164 13.72 21.54 5.85
CA THR A 164 13.94 20.30 6.59
C THR A 164 12.67 19.89 7.35
N PHE A 165 11.95 20.85 7.94
CA PHE A 165 10.66 20.56 8.58
C PHE A 165 9.67 19.95 7.58
N VAL A 166 9.43 20.58 6.44
CA VAL A 166 8.49 20.08 5.42
C VAL A 166 8.86 18.68 4.96
N GLU A 167 10.13 18.44 4.62
CA GLU A 167 10.58 17.13 4.17
C GLU A 167 10.39 16.05 5.23
N THR A 168 10.82 16.33 6.46
CA THR A 168 10.71 15.35 7.56
C THR A 168 9.27 15.15 8.03
N PHE A 169 8.42 16.18 7.94
CA PHE A 169 6.99 16.08 8.18
C PHE A 169 6.32 15.14 7.18
N PHE A 170 6.47 15.35 5.86
CA PHE A 170 5.81 14.49 4.87
C PHE A 170 6.34 13.06 4.87
N LYS A 171 7.64 12.86 5.13
CA LYS A 171 8.18 11.52 5.38
C LYS A 171 7.52 10.85 6.59
N ALA A 172 7.26 11.60 7.66
CA ALA A 172 6.54 11.10 8.85
C ALA A 172 5.05 10.89 8.62
N TYR A 173 4.42 11.75 7.84
CA TYR A 173 3.00 11.70 7.53
C TYR A 173 2.65 10.53 6.61
N THR A 174 3.50 10.22 5.64
CA THR A 174 3.30 9.11 4.70
C THR A 174 3.73 7.76 5.27
N TYR A 175 4.59 7.73 6.30
CA TYR A 175 5.11 6.49 6.90
C TYR A 175 4.02 5.53 7.41
N PRO A 176 2.98 5.97 8.16
CA PRO A 176 1.88 5.09 8.57
C PRO A 176 1.16 4.40 7.42
N TYR A 177 1.01 5.07 6.26
CA TYR A 177 0.42 4.45 5.08
C TYR A 177 1.30 3.34 4.53
N VAL A 178 2.58 3.63 4.32
CA VAL A 178 3.57 2.67 3.79
C VAL A 178 3.69 1.46 4.71
N LYS A 179 3.73 1.69 6.02
CA LYS A 179 3.83 0.62 7.03
C LYS A 179 2.52 -0.09 7.34
N MET A 180 1.42 0.25 6.65
CA MET A 180 0.12 -0.36 6.88
C MET A 180 -0.31 -0.29 8.36
N SER A 181 -0.18 0.87 9.00
CA SER A 181 -0.44 0.99 10.44
C SER A 181 -1.87 0.58 10.81
N HIS A 182 -2.01 -0.28 11.83
CA HIS A 182 -3.31 -0.66 12.41
C HIS A 182 -4.09 0.55 12.98
N THR A 183 -3.35 1.57 13.42
CA THR A 183 -3.84 2.85 13.96
C THR A 183 -3.67 4.02 12.98
N LEU A 184 -3.62 3.75 11.67
CA LEU A 184 -3.35 4.75 10.62
C LEU A 184 -4.00 6.11 10.89
N GLU A 185 -5.32 6.18 11.02
CA GLU A 185 -6.01 7.47 11.19
C GLU A 185 -5.65 8.17 12.50
N GLN A 186 -5.46 7.43 13.60
CA GLN A 186 -5.03 8.02 14.87
C GLN A 186 -3.60 8.56 14.78
N ASP A 187 -2.71 7.88 14.06
CA ASP A 187 -1.33 8.30 13.86
C ASP A 187 -1.28 9.59 13.01
N LEU A 188 -2.05 9.64 11.92
CA LEU A 188 -2.16 10.83 11.07
C LEU A 188 -2.79 12.01 11.82
N GLU A 189 -3.85 11.77 12.61
CA GLU A 189 -4.49 12.81 13.41
C GLU A 189 -3.53 13.42 14.43
N GLN A 190 -2.72 12.60 15.10
CA GLN A 190 -1.69 13.08 16.03
C GLN A 190 -0.65 13.94 15.32
N LEU A 191 -0.20 13.53 14.13
CA LEU A 191 0.74 14.32 13.33
C LEU A 191 0.14 15.67 12.92
N ARG A 192 -1.11 15.68 12.43
CA ARG A 192 -1.83 16.93 12.08
C ARG A 192 -1.94 17.85 13.29
N LYS A 193 -2.46 17.36 14.41
CA LYS A 193 -2.60 18.16 15.65
C LYS A 193 -1.27 18.72 16.15
N ARG A 194 -0.16 18.03 15.89
CA ARG A 194 1.16 18.41 16.37
C ARG A 194 1.87 19.41 15.46
N TYR A 195 1.74 19.25 14.15
CA TYR A 195 2.58 19.94 13.15
C TYR A 195 1.80 20.82 12.18
N CYS A 196 0.48 20.90 12.30
CA CYS A 196 -0.35 21.85 11.57
C CYS A 196 -0.93 22.91 12.51
N THR A 197 -1.19 24.12 12.00
CA THR A 197 -1.88 25.14 12.78
C THR A 197 -3.35 24.77 12.96
N SER A 198 -3.92 25.10 14.13
CA SER A 198 -5.34 24.82 14.40
C SER A 198 -6.26 25.53 13.41
N SER A 199 -5.94 26.77 13.01
CA SER A 199 -6.72 27.53 12.03
C SER A 199 -6.76 26.86 10.67
N PHE A 200 -5.65 26.28 10.21
CA PHE A 200 -5.60 25.50 8.98
C PHE A 200 -6.49 24.26 9.07
N LEU A 201 -6.36 23.49 10.16
CA LEU A 201 -7.10 22.25 10.36
C LEU A 201 -8.61 22.47 10.42
N THR A 202 -9.07 23.48 11.16
CA THR A 202 -10.51 23.79 11.29
C THR A 202 -11.07 24.57 10.10
N GLY A 203 -10.20 25.20 9.31
CA GLY A 203 -10.56 25.98 8.14
C GLY A 203 -10.41 25.17 6.86
N LYS A 204 -9.33 25.41 6.12
CA LYS A 204 -9.15 24.89 4.76
C LYS A 204 -9.07 23.37 4.69
N TYR A 205 -8.36 22.71 5.61
CA TYR A 205 -8.27 21.25 5.62
C TYR A 205 -9.66 20.60 5.75
N ALA A 206 -10.47 21.06 6.72
CA ALA A 206 -11.83 20.57 6.92
C ALA A 206 -12.75 20.87 5.72
N ALA A 207 -12.60 22.05 5.10
CA ALA A 207 -13.37 22.42 3.91
C ALA A 207 -13.05 21.50 2.71
N ILE A 208 -11.77 21.24 2.42
CA ILE A 208 -11.34 20.33 1.36
C ILE A 208 -11.84 18.91 1.64
N LYS A 209 -11.68 18.43 2.88
CA LYS A 209 -12.23 17.12 3.29
C LYS A 209 -13.73 17.03 3.03
N GLN A 210 -14.49 18.06 3.42
CA GLN A 210 -15.93 18.10 3.22
C GLN A 210 -16.32 18.15 1.74
N GLU A 211 -15.50 18.78 0.90
CA GLU A 211 -15.69 18.83 -0.55
C GLU A 211 -15.57 17.44 -1.17
N TYR A 212 -14.45 16.74 -0.97
CA TYR A 212 -14.26 15.38 -1.47
C TYR A 212 -15.31 14.38 -0.94
N MET A 213 -15.76 14.54 0.31
CA MET A 213 -16.84 13.74 0.87
C MET A 213 -18.18 13.86 0.12
N LYS A 214 -18.43 14.94 -0.64
CA LYS A 214 -19.65 15.07 -1.45
C LYS A 214 -19.68 14.08 -2.61
N ASP A 215 -18.50 13.74 -3.12
CA ASP A 215 -18.32 12.80 -4.22
C ASP A 215 -18.01 11.37 -3.71
N TYR A 216 -18.21 11.14 -2.40
CA TYR A 216 -17.91 9.88 -1.71
C TYR A 216 -16.43 9.47 -1.73
N GLU A 217 -15.52 10.43 -1.96
CA GLU A 217 -14.09 10.18 -2.03
C GLU A 217 -13.39 10.52 -0.72
N ASP A 218 -12.79 9.52 -0.06
CA ASP A 218 -12.03 9.72 1.18
C ASP A 218 -10.58 10.17 0.95
N ILE A 219 -10.42 11.29 0.24
CA ILE A 219 -9.12 11.90 -0.06
C ILE A 219 -8.54 12.55 1.19
N ASP A 220 -7.27 12.29 1.51
CA ASP A 220 -6.53 13.06 2.51
C ASP A 220 -5.91 14.31 1.85
N PRO A 221 -6.32 15.54 2.23
CA PRO A 221 -5.81 16.77 1.62
C PRO A 221 -4.29 16.94 1.69
N LEU A 222 -3.61 16.38 2.70
CA LEU A 222 -2.16 16.54 2.85
C LEU A 222 -1.36 15.65 1.90
N VAL A 223 -1.96 14.62 1.32
CA VAL A 223 -1.37 13.86 0.21
C VAL A 223 -2.15 14.01 -1.09
N ASP A 224 -3.31 14.68 -1.06
CA ASP A 224 -4.22 14.85 -2.19
C ASP A 224 -4.52 13.51 -2.90
N CYS A 225 -4.68 12.47 -2.10
CA CYS A 225 -5.04 11.13 -2.54
C CYS A 225 -5.74 10.36 -1.41
N ALA A 226 -6.50 9.31 -1.75
CA ALA A 226 -7.12 8.43 -0.76
C ALA A 226 -6.10 7.54 -0.05
N ASP A 227 -4.97 7.20 -0.68
CA ASP A 227 -3.90 6.39 -0.11
C ASP A 227 -2.53 7.03 -0.38
N PHE A 228 -1.49 6.54 0.30
CA PHE A 228 -0.11 6.79 -0.08
C PHE A 228 0.67 5.47 -0.08
N ASP A 229 1.07 4.98 -1.25
CA ASP A 229 1.64 3.65 -1.36
C ASP A 229 3.17 3.59 -1.24
N ALA A 230 3.68 2.44 -0.80
CA ALA A 230 5.11 2.16 -0.65
C ALA A 230 5.93 2.46 -1.93
N PHE A 231 5.35 2.23 -3.12
CA PHE A 231 6.01 2.51 -4.39
C PHE A 231 6.29 4.01 -4.61
N TRP A 232 5.54 4.90 -3.97
CA TRP A 232 5.65 6.35 -4.15
C TRP A 232 6.65 6.98 -3.17
N TYR A 233 6.90 6.34 -2.02
CA TYR A 233 7.77 6.87 -0.97
C TYR A 233 9.16 7.30 -1.45
N PRO A 234 9.87 6.53 -2.31
CA PRO A 234 11.19 6.93 -2.80
C PRO A 234 11.18 8.17 -3.71
N SER A 235 10.02 8.53 -4.28
CA SER A 235 9.86 9.68 -5.19
C SER A 235 9.56 10.99 -4.46
N ILE A 236 9.36 10.97 -3.14
CA ILE A 236 9.08 12.18 -2.35
C ILE A 236 10.15 13.23 -2.59
N LYS A 237 9.71 14.39 -3.05
CA LYS A 237 10.55 15.54 -3.35
C LYS A 237 9.94 16.81 -2.77
N ILE A 238 10.81 17.65 -2.21
CA ILE A 238 10.46 18.99 -1.74
C ILE A 238 11.18 20.01 -2.59
N ASP A 239 10.45 20.88 -3.28
CA ASP A 239 11.02 22.03 -3.99
C ASP A 239 10.70 23.32 -3.23
N SER A 240 11.66 24.23 -3.14
CA SER A 240 11.46 25.52 -2.47
C SER A 240 10.88 26.52 -3.48
N ILE A 241 9.77 27.16 -3.12
CA ILE A 241 9.20 28.28 -3.88
C ILE A 241 9.74 29.59 -3.28
N ASP A 242 9.67 29.72 -1.95
CA ASP A 242 10.29 30.80 -1.19
C ASP A 242 10.72 30.30 0.21
N SER A 243 10.96 31.19 1.17
CA SER A 243 11.43 30.83 2.52
C SER A 243 10.37 30.15 3.41
N HIS A 244 9.09 30.27 3.06
CA HIS A 244 7.93 29.74 3.80
C HIS A 244 6.99 28.89 2.93
N THR A 245 7.21 28.87 1.62
CA THR A 245 6.39 28.13 0.66
C THR A 245 7.22 27.06 -0.04
N PHE A 246 6.69 25.85 -0.07
CA PHE A 246 7.33 24.67 -0.65
C PHE A 246 6.33 23.94 -1.55
N ARG A 247 6.86 23.10 -2.44
CA ARG A 247 6.07 22.12 -3.19
C ARG A 247 6.46 20.73 -2.69
N PHE A 248 5.50 20.03 -2.11
CA PHE A 248 5.60 18.60 -1.83
C PHE A 248 5.09 17.86 -3.05
N GLY A 249 5.92 17.01 -3.64
CA GLY A 249 5.53 16.20 -4.78
C GLY A 249 6.05 14.78 -4.71
N TYR A 250 5.36 13.90 -5.42
CA TYR A 250 5.68 12.48 -5.55
C TYR A 250 5.05 11.90 -6.82
N ASP A 251 5.66 10.84 -7.35
CA ASP A 251 5.22 10.17 -8.56
C ASP A 251 4.20 9.09 -8.20
N THR A 252 2.95 9.24 -8.66
CA THR A 252 1.91 8.23 -8.41
C THR A 252 2.03 7.04 -9.35
N CYS A 253 2.83 7.14 -10.43
CA CYS A 253 3.00 6.14 -11.49
C CYS A 253 1.68 5.72 -12.20
N VAL A 254 0.52 6.11 -11.69
CA VAL A 254 -0.79 5.99 -12.33
C VAL A 254 -0.81 6.98 -13.49
N LYS A 255 -0.89 6.47 -14.73
CA LYS A 255 -1.05 7.29 -15.95
C LYS A 255 0.04 8.38 -16.14
N GLY A 256 1.21 8.21 -15.53
CA GLY A 256 2.30 9.19 -15.58
C GLY A 256 2.01 10.47 -14.79
N TRP A 257 1.08 10.43 -13.84
CA TRP A 257 0.71 11.57 -13.02
C TRP A 257 1.74 11.80 -11.92
N HIS A 258 1.93 13.08 -11.61
CA HIS A 258 2.79 13.56 -10.53
C HIS A 258 1.93 14.42 -9.63
N GLN A 259 1.91 14.10 -8.34
CA GLN A 259 1.17 14.87 -7.37
C GLN A 259 1.99 16.08 -6.97
N ASN A 260 1.40 17.27 -6.97
CA ASN A 260 2.02 18.48 -6.47
C ASN A 260 1.08 19.18 -5.50
N ILE A 261 1.58 19.43 -4.29
CA ILE A 261 0.87 20.16 -3.26
C ILE A 261 1.76 21.32 -2.86
N LYS A 262 1.29 22.54 -3.06
CA LYS A 262 1.92 23.71 -2.47
C LYS A 262 1.64 23.71 -0.98
N VAL A 263 2.67 23.94 -0.19
CA VAL A 263 2.65 23.86 1.26
C VAL A 263 3.23 25.13 1.82
N VAL A 264 2.46 25.81 2.67
CA VAL A 264 2.89 27.03 3.36
C VAL A 264 3.15 26.69 4.82
N VAL A 265 4.27 27.18 5.35
CA VAL A 265 4.64 26.99 6.75
C VAL A 265 4.79 28.30 7.49
N THR A 266 4.35 28.30 8.74
CA THR A 266 4.56 29.39 9.70
C THR A 266 5.53 28.96 10.79
N ARG A 267 5.99 29.91 11.60
CA ARG A 267 6.83 29.65 12.77
C ARG A 267 6.16 30.16 14.04
N GLU A 268 5.87 29.25 14.96
CA GLU A 268 5.28 29.55 16.27
C GLU A 268 6.12 28.94 17.39
N ASN A 269 6.46 29.73 18.41
CA ASN A 269 7.23 29.26 19.57
C ASN A 269 8.55 28.54 19.19
N GLY A 270 9.18 29.03 18.12
CA GLY A 270 10.43 28.49 17.57
C GLY A 270 10.29 27.16 16.81
N ARG A 271 9.07 26.70 16.53
CA ARG A 271 8.75 25.50 15.72
C ARG A 271 8.08 25.90 14.41
N PHE A 272 8.38 25.18 13.34
CA PHE A 272 7.65 25.28 12.09
C PHE A 272 6.38 24.42 12.13
N LEU A 273 5.30 24.94 11.55
CA LEU A 273 4.02 24.25 11.39
C LEU A 273 3.49 24.46 9.97
N ILE A 274 2.77 23.48 9.44
CA ILE A 274 1.97 23.62 8.23
C ILE A 274 0.81 24.57 8.52
N SER A 275 0.71 25.67 7.78
CA SER A 275 -0.34 26.67 7.95
C SER A 275 -1.28 26.77 6.75
N ASP A 276 -0.90 26.24 5.60
CA ASP A 276 -1.78 26.15 4.44
C ASP A 276 -1.32 25.09 3.44
N ILE A 277 -2.23 24.63 2.58
CA ILE A 277 -1.94 23.85 1.37
C ILE A 277 -2.75 24.34 0.17
N GLU A 278 -2.23 24.18 -1.03
CA GLU A 278 -2.99 24.35 -2.29
C GLU A 278 -2.65 23.18 -3.23
N ALA A 279 -3.67 22.51 -3.77
CA ALA A 279 -3.46 21.57 -4.87
C ALA A 279 -3.03 22.36 -6.12
N GLU A 280 -2.03 21.86 -6.85
CA GLU A 280 -1.51 22.45 -8.09
C GLU A 280 -1.78 21.59 -9.33
#